data_AF-A0A9N9NVB5-F1
#
_entry.id   AF-A0A9N9NVB5-F1
#
_cell.length_a   1.000
_cell.length_b   1.000
_cell.length_c   1.000
_cell.angle_alpha   90.00
_cell.angle_beta   90.00
_cell.angle_gamma   90.00
#
_symmetry.space_group_name_H-M   'P 1'
#
loop_
_entity.id
_entity.type
_entity.pdbx_description
1 polymer ?
#
loop_
_entity_poly.entity_id
_entity_poly.type
_entity_poly.pdbx_seq_one_letter_code
_entity_poly.pdbx_strand_id
1 'polypeptide(L)'
;QVLSSEMEMVKQLPEEEYESFMEPVKYMQASLPNSIKTTCDEFLINYDDGFTEIPPQKLLHKNWIEKEEVLKDITIRILNT
;
A
#
# COMPACT_ATOMS: atom_id res chain seq x y z
N GLN A 1 -12.86 11.30 0.35
CA GLN A 1 -11.50 11.76 0.66
C GLN A 1 -11.05 11.06 1.93
N VAL A 2 -9.79 10.62 1.99
CA VAL A 2 -9.19 10.07 3.22
C VAL A 2 -8.48 11.21 3.93
N LEU A 3 -8.84 11.46 5.18
CA LEU A 3 -8.17 12.46 6.03
C LEU A 3 -6.96 11.81 6.70
N SER A 4 -5.84 12.53 6.76
CA SER A 4 -4.59 12.06 7.37
C SER A 4 -4.12 13.02 8.45
N SER A 5 -3.47 12.50 9.50
CA SER A 5 -2.83 13.30 10.55
C SER A 5 -1.79 14.28 10.01
N GLU A 6 -1.25 14.01 8.82
CA GLU A 6 -0.27 14.90 8.19
C GLU A 6 -0.87 16.12 7.51
N MET A 7 -2.19 16.15 7.31
CA MET A 7 -2.88 17.27 6.68
C MET A 7 -2.92 18.48 7.61
N GLU A 8 -2.66 19.65 7.05
CA GLU A 8 -2.62 20.92 7.80
C GLU A 8 -3.93 21.21 8.54
N MET A 9 -5.08 20.90 7.92
CA MET A 9 -6.39 21.07 8.57
C MET A 9 -6.58 20.20 9.82
N VAL A 10 -5.92 19.04 9.88
CA VAL A 10 -6.00 18.15 11.05
C VAL A 10 -5.05 18.66 12.14
N LYS A 11 -3.88 19.18 11.77
CA LYS A 11 -2.91 19.79 12.70
C LYS A 11 -3.42 21.07 13.36
N GLN A 12 -4.40 21.74 12.76
CA GLN A 12 -5.02 22.97 13.27
C GLN A 12 -6.31 22.72 14.08
N LEU A 13 -6.69 21.46 14.30
CA LEU A 13 -7.85 21.14 15.14
C LEU A 13 -7.62 21.61 16.60
N PRO A 14 -8.67 22.04 17.30
CA PRO A 14 -8.67 22.16 18.75
C PRO A 14 -8.18 20.87 19.41
N GLU A 15 -7.51 20.99 20.55
CA GLU A 15 -6.85 19.87 21.25
C GLU A 15 -7.77 18.67 21.48
N GLU A 16 -9.00 18.88 21.96
CA GLU A 16 -9.97 17.80 22.18
C GLU A 16 -10.36 17.07 20.88
N GLU A 17 -10.52 17.81 19.78
CA GLU A 17 -10.88 17.27 18.48
C GLU A 17 -9.71 16.51 17.84
N TYR A 18 -8.49 17.03 18.01
CA TYR A 18 -7.27 16.34 17.58
C TYR A 18 -7.07 15.03 18.36
N GLU A 19 -7.24 15.04 19.68
CA GLU A 19 -7.12 13.84 20.50
C GLU A 19 -8.19 12.79 20.12
N SER A 20 -9.42 13.22 19.86
CA SER A 20 -10.48 12.34 19.35
C SER A 20 -10.14 11.78 17.96
N PHE A 21 -9.58 12.60 17.07
CA PHE A 21 -9.12 12.16 15.75
C PHE A 21 -7.98 11.14 15.85
N MET A 22 -7.08 11.29 16.82
CA MET A 22 -5.92 10.41 17.04
C MET A 22 -6.25 9.18 17.91
N GLU A 23 -7.41 9.12 18.54
CA GLU A 23 -7.84 8.00 19.40
C GLU A 23 -7.70 6.63 18.70
N PRO A 24 -8.14 6.45 17.44
CA PRO A 24 -8.00 5.17 16.74
C PRO A 24 -6.55 4.72 16.58
N VAL A 25 -5.61 5.65 16.42
CA VAL A 25 -4.18 5.33 16.29
C VAL A 25 -3.69 4.60 17.54
N LYS A 26 -4.15 5.03 18.74
CA LYS A 26 -3.78 4.38 20.01
C LYS A 26 -4.25 2.92 20.06
N TYR A 27 -5.42 2.62 19.51
CA TYR A 27 -5.94 1.24 19.46
C TYR A 27 -5.41 0.41 18.30
N MET A 28 -4.95 1.05 17.22
CA MET A 28 -4.35 0.40 16.06
C MET A 28 -2.85 0.14 16.23
N GLN A 29 -2.23 0.56 17.34
CA GLN A 29 -0.87 0.20 17.69
C GLN A 29 -0.76 -1.31 17.93
N ALA A 30 -0.53 -2.06 16.86
CA ALA A 30 -0.16 -3.46 16.97
C ALA A 30 1.23 -3.56 17.62
N SER A 31 1.30 -4.21 18.78
CA SER A 31 2.57 -4.66 19.36
C SER A 31 3.10 -5.83 18.52
N LEU A 32 3.70 -5.48 17.38
CA LEU A 32 4.39 -6.43 16.54
C LEU A 32 5.81 -6.65 17.07
N PRO A 33 6.30 -7.90 17.13
CA PRO A 33 7.71 -8.16 17.38
C PRO A 33 8.59 -7.34 16.44
N ASN A 34 9.72 -6.85 16.93
CA ASN A 34 10.63 -6.01 16.14
C ASN A 34 11.02 -6.67 14.81
N SER A 35 11.18 -8.00 14.79
CA SER A 35 11.45 -8.76 13.56
C SER A 35 10.37 -8.58 12.49
N ILE A 36 9.09 -8.57 12.87
CA ILE A 36 7.97 -8.38 11.95
C ILE A 36 7.95 -6.95 11.42
N LYS A 37 8.19 -5.96 12.30
CA LYS A 37 8.30 -4.54 11.89
C LYS A 37 9.41 -4.37 10.85
N THR A 38 10.60 -4.90 11.13
CA THR A 38 11.73 -4.86 10.19
C THR A 38 11.38 -5.50 8.85
N THR A 39 10.71 -6.66 8.82
CA THR A 39 10.28 -7.29 7.56
C THR A 39 9.28 -6.42 6.79
N CYS A 40 8.34 -5.76 7.47
CA CYS A 40 7.39 -4.85 6.83
C CYS A 40 8.08 -3.60 6.28
N ASP A 41 9.00 -3.00 7.03
CA ASP A 41 9.76 -1.83 6.61
C ASP A 41 10.65 -2.16 5.41
N GLU A 42 11.34 -3.30 5.43
CA GLU A 42 12.12 -3.81 4.29
C GLU A 42 11.23 -4.03 3.07
N PHE A 43 10.01 -4.57 3.24
CA PHE A 43 9.07 -4.74 2.14
C PHE A 43 8.69 -3.39 1.53
N LEU A 44 8.34 -2.40 2.35
CA LEU A 44 7.95 -1.06 1.89
C LEU A 44 9.10 -0.35 1.20
N ILE A 45 10.32 -0.41 1.75
CA ILE A 45 11.52 0.17 1.12
C ILE A 45 11.78 -0.46 -0.24
N ASN A 46 11.67 -1.79 -0.35
CA ASN A 46 11.83 -2.49 -1.64
C ASN A 46 10.69 -2.20 -2.63
N TYR A 47 9.52 -1.79 -2.15
CA TYR A 47 8.38 -1.42 -2.97
C TYR A 47 8.45 0.05 -3.43
N ASP A 48 9.05 0.92 -2.62
CA ASP A 48 9.10 2.39 -2.79
C ASP A 48 10.42 2.91 -3.40
N ASP A 49 11.32 2.03 -3.88
CA ASP A 49 12.60 2.40 -4.52
C ASP A 49 12.45 3.12 -5.88
N GLY A 50 11.32 3.79 -6.15
CA GLY A 50 11.15 4.64 -7.32
C GLY A 50 11.22 3.95 -8.70
N PHE A 51 11.58 2.67 -8.76
CA PHE A 51 11.60 1.85 -9.97
C PHE A 51 10.26 1.18 -10.17
N THR A 52 9.21 1.97 -10.37
CA THR A 52 7.93 1.47 -10.89
C THR A 52 8.05 1.02 -12.35
N GLU A 53 9.13 1.35 -13.05
CA GLU A 53 9.40 0.91 -14.42
C GLU A 53 9.81 -0.57 -14.52
N ILE A 54 10.38 -1.15 -13.47
CA ILE A 54 10.81 -2.55 -13.47
C ILE A 54 10.04 -3.28 -12.37
N PRO A 55 9.08 -4.16 -12.73
CA PRO A 55 8.40 -4.99 -11.77
C PRO A 55 9.44 -5.73 -10.90
N PRO A 56 9.28 -5.75 -9.56
CA PRO A 56 10.10 -6.56 -8.68
C PRO A 56 10.32 -7.94 -9.31
N GLN A 57 11.52 -8.51 -9.26
CA GLN A 57 11.78 -9.81 -9.91
C GLN A 57 10.85 -10.93 -9.43
N LYS A 58 10.28 -10.78 -8.23
CA LYS A 58 9.24 -11.65 -7.66
C LYS A 58 7.88 -11.57 -8.39
N LEU A 59 7.62 -10.48 -9.10
CA LEU A 59 6.46 -10.26 -9.98
C LEU A 59 6.76 -10.55 -11.46
N LEU A 60 8.03 -10.80 -11.82
CA LEU A 60 8.39 -11.22 -13.17
C LEU A 60 7.93 -12.67 -13.40
N HIS A 61 6.72 -12.81 -13.92
CA HIS A 61 6.18 -14.11 -14.30
C HIS A 61 6.84 -14.59 -15.60
N LYS A 62 7.59 -15.69 -15.55
CA LYS A 62 8.30 -16.23 -16.73
C LYS A 62 7.45 -17.19 -17.57
N ASN A 63 6.47 -17.84 -16.96
CA ASN A 63 5.64 -18.85 -17.63
C ASN A 63 4.17 -18.57 -17.34
N TRP A 64 3.40 -18.23 -18.36
CA TRP A 64 1.95 -18.14 -18.24
C TRP A 64 1.34 -19.53 -18.32
N ILE A 65 0.31 -19.77 -17.49
CA ILE A 65 -0.47 -21.02 -17.54
C ILE A 65 -1.30 -21.05 -18.83
N GLU A 66 -1.81 -19.88 -19.24
CA GLU A 66 -2.65 -19.71 -20.41
C GLU A 66 -1.86 -19.29 -21.65
N LYS A 67 -2.43 -19.59 -22.82
CA LYS A 67 -1.88 -19.19 -24.11
C LYS A 67 -2.06 -17.68 -24.34
N GLU A 68 -1.21 -17.11 -25.20
CA GLU A 68 -1.21 -15.68 -25.52
C GLU A 68 -2.57 -15.16 -25.99
N GLU A 69 -3.31 -15.95 -26.77
CA GLU A 69 -4.63 -15.57 -27.29
C GLU A 69 -5.66 -15.39 -26.15
N VAL A 70 -5.60 -16.27 -25.14
CA VAL A 70 -6.48 -16.20 -23.96
C VAL A 70 -6.11 -14.98 -23.11
N LEU A 71 -4.81 -14.73 -22.90
CA LEU A 71 -4.34 -13.56 -22.17
C LEU A 71 -4.75 -12.24 -22.84
N LYS A 72 -4.71 -12.20 -24.18
CA LYS A 72 -5.14 -11.03 -24.97
C LYS A 72 -6.63 -10.76 -24.81
N ASP A 73 -7.47 -11.79 -24.88
CA ASP A 73 -8.92 -11.66 -24.68
C ASP A 73 -9.25 -11.15 -23.26
N ILE A 74 -8.62 -11.72 -22.24
CA ILE A 74 -8.77 -11.27 -20.84
C ILE A 74 -8.39 -9.79 -20.70
N THR A 75 -7.25 -9.40 -21.27
CA THR A 75 -6.76 -8.01 -21.19
C THR A 75 -7.74 -7.03 -21.84
N ILE A 76 -8.28 -7.37 -23.01
CA ILE A 76 -9.29 -6.55 -23.70
C ILE A 76 -10.54 -6.41 -22.85
N ARG A 77 -11.00 -7.48 -22.20
CA ARG A 77 -12.17 -7.43 -21.31
C ARG A 77 -11.95 -6.53 -20.11
N ILE A 78 -10.78 -6.59 -19.48
CA ILE A 78 -10.42 -5.71 -18.35
C ILE A 78 -10.39 -4.24 -18.78
N LEU A 79 -9.74 -3.92 -19.90
CA LEU A 79 -9.58 -2.54 -20.37
C LEU A 79 -10.89 -1.89 -20.86
N ASN A 80 -11.86 -2.71 -21.26
CA ASN A 80 -13.18 -2.25 -21.69
C ASN A 80 -14.20 -2.15 -20.53
N THR A 81 -13.76 -2.29 -19.28
CA THR A 81 -14.57 -2.13 -18.05
C THR A 81 -14.24 -0.80 -17.38
#